data_AF-A0A7Y0Z140-F1
#
_entry.id   AF-A0A7Y0Z140-F1
#
_cell.length_a   1.000
_cell.length_b   1.000
_cell.length_c   1.000
_cell.angle_alpha   90.00
_cell.angle_beta   90.00
_cell.angle_gamma   90.00
#
_symmetry.space_group_name_H-M   'P 1'
#
loop_
_entity.id
_entity.type
_entity.pdbx_description
1 polymer ?
#
loop_
_entity_poly.entity_id
_entity_poly.type
_entity_poly.pdbx_seq_one_letter_code
_entity_poly.pdbx_strand_id
1 'polypeptide(L)'
;MNELDQGYKFNPADLVEYAMDKPIGAARAALTVALEKADVHIDIVIGELSENMELNQEFLKVLSGALRKNSSKVLGDMPNRIKDCQFERDIGL
;
A
#
# COMPACT_ATOMS: atom_id res chain seq x y z
N MET A 1 -13.01 21.86 27.29
CA MET A 1 -13.34 21.16 26.03
C MET A 1 -12.23 21.43 25.04
N ASN A 2 -11.88 20.40 24.25
CA ASN A 2 -11.00 20.39 23.08
C ASN A 2 -9.49 20.44 23.29
N GLU A 3 -8.90 19.27 23.55
CA GLU A 3 -7.85 18.79 22.65
C GLU A 3 -8.25 17.37 22.26
N LEU A 4 -8.57 17.22 20.97
CA LEU A 4 -8.93 15.96 20.33
C LEU A 4 -7.68 15.09 20.25
N ASP A 5 -7.24 14.51 21.38
CA ASP A 5 -6.49 13.25 21.37
C ASP A 5 -7.49 12.15 20.97
N GLN A 6 -8.03 12.26 19.75
CA GLN A 6 -8.70 11.17 19.10
C GLN A 6 -7.58 10.24 18.66
N GLY A 7 -7.21 9.32 19.55
CA GLY A 7 -6.41 8.13 19.29
C GLY A 7 -7.05 7.21 18.25
N TYR A 8 -7.44 7.76 17.10
CA TYR A 8 -7.66 7.02 15.89
C TYR A 8 -6.28 6.62 15.39
N LYS A 9 -5.81 5.45 15.87
CA LYS A 9 -4.71 4.73 15.23
C LYS A 9 -5.19 4.37 13.83
N PHE A 10 -5.01 5.29 12.89
CA PHE A 10 -5.34 5.06 11.50
C PHE A 10 -4.52 3.86 11.05
N ASN A 11 -5.20 2.73 10.82
CA ASN A 11 -4.53 1.52 10.39
C ASN A 11 -4.29 1.67 8.89
N PRO A 12 -3.04 1.62 8.39
CA PRO A 12 -2.78 1.80 6.97
C PRO A 12 -3.53 0.78 6.10
N ALA A 13 -3.89 -0.39 6.65
CA ALA A 13 -4.78 -1.37 6.01
C ALA A 13 -6.16 -0.79 5.63
N ASP A 14 -6.73 0.08 6.46
CA ASP A 14 -8.04 0.71 6.25
C ASP A 14 -8.01 1.67 5.04
N LEU A 15 -6.89 2.36 4.84
CA LEU A 15 -6.65 3.20 3.66
C LEU A 15 -6.51 2.37 2.38
N VAL A 16 -5.92 1.18 2.47
CA VAL A 16 -5.84 0.26 1.33
C VAL A 16 -7.22 -0.26 0.97
N GLU A 17 -8.03 -0.66 1.95
CA GLU A 17 -9.42 -1.09 1.75
C GLU A 17 -10.26 0.06 1.14
N TYR A 18 -10.07 1.28 1.62
CA TYR A 18 -10.69 2.47 1.03
C TYR A 18 -10.25 2.70 -0.42
N ALA A 19 -8.97 2.47 -0.75
CA ALA A 19 -8.43 2.62 -2.10
C ALA A 19 -9.02 1.61 -3.11
N MET A 20 -9.51 0.45 -2.67
CA MET A 20 -10.08 -0.58 -3.55
C MET A 20 -11.34 -0.13 -4.30
N ASP A 21 -12.12 0.78 -3.70
CA ASP A 21 -13.41 1.27 -4.24
C ASP A 21 -13.25 2.62 -4.97
N LYS A 22 -12.05 3.20 -4.99
CA LYS A 22 -11.83 4.58 -5.40
C LYS A 22 -11.10 4.68 -6.74
N PRO A 23 -11.33 5.77 -7.50
CA PRO A 23 -10.55 6.02 -8.71
C PRO A 23 -9.06 6.13 -8.39
N ILE A 24 -8.20 5.80 -9.35
CA ILE A 24 -6.72 5.75 -9.22
C ILE A 24 -6.14 6.98 -8.51
N GLY A 25 -6.67 8.19 -8.76
CA GLY A 25 -6.20 9.41 -8.09
C GLY A 25 -6.41 9.42 -6.57
N ALA A 26 -7.59 8.98 -6.11
CA ALA A 26 -7.90 8.88 -4.69
C ALA A 26 -7.23 7.65 -4.05
N ALA A 27 -7.17 6.53 -4.78
CA ALA A 27 -6.40 5.36 -4.37
C ALA A 27 -4.92 5.71 -4.15
N ARG A 28 -4.31 6.49 -5.04
CA ARG A 28 -2.92 6.94 -4.91
C ARG A 28 -2.69 7.75 -3.64
N ALA A 29 -3.57 8.70 -3.33
CA ALA A 29 -3.44 9.51 -2.12
C ALA A 29 -3.55 8.63 -0.86
N ALA A 30 -4.54 7.74 -0.80
CA ALA A 30 -4.73 6.82 0.30
C ALA A 30 -3.55 5.87 0.49
N LEU A 31 -3.05 5.28 -0.60
CA LEU A 31 -1.90 4.38 -0.61
C LEU A 31 -0.61 5.10 -0.23
N THR A 32 -0.42 6.35 -0.66
CA THR A 32 0.76 7.16 -0.27
C THR A 32 0.83 7.33 1.24
N VAL A 33 -0.31 7.62 1.87
CA VAL A 33 -0.38 7.77 3.34
C VAL A 33 -0.25 6.41 4.03
N ALA A 34 -0.88 5.36 3.48
CA ALA A 34 -0.80 4.00 4.02
C ALA A 34 0.63 3.43 4.03
N LEU A 35 1.39 3.75 2.97
CA LEU A 35 2.72 3.22 2.72
C LEU A 35 3.85 4.16 3.16
N GLU A 36 3.53 5.32 3.76
CA GLU A 36 4.52 6.29 4.25
C GLU A 36 5.57 5.65 5.17
N LYS A 37 5.14 4.66 5.98
CA LYS A 37 5.99 3.96 6.95
C LYS A 37 6.28 2.51 6.55
N ALA A 38 5.93 2.14 5.32
CA ALA A 38 6.11 0.80 4.81
C ALA A 38 7.43 0.67 4.05
N ASP A 39 7.99 -0.54 4.06
CA ASP A 39 9.20 -0.93 3.33
C ASP A 39 8.93 -1.17 1.83
N VAL A 40 8.03 -0.39 1.23
CA VAL A 40 7.65 -0.54 -0.18
C VAL A 40 7.41 0.81 -0.84
N HIS A 41 7.97 0.99 -2.03
CA HIS A 41 7.80 2.22 -2.79
C HIS A 41 6.41 2.31 -3.41
N ILE A 42 5.75 3.44 -3.17
CA ILE A 42 4.42 3.74 -3.70
C ILE A 42 4.37 3.67 -5.24
N ASP A 43 5.42 4.08 -5.97
CA ASP A 43 5.35 4.05 -7.44
C ASP A 43 5.31 2.62 -8.00
N ILE A 44 5.91 1.65 -7.31
CA ILE A 44 5.85 0.23 -7.70
C ILE A 44 4.44 -0.31 -7.48
N VAL A 45 3.85 0.02 -6.33
CA VAL A 45 2.46 -0.33 -5.99
C VAL A 45 1.48 0.29 -6.99
N ILE A 46 1.66 1.57 -7.33
CA ILE A 46 0.81 2.27 -8.29
C ILE A 46 1.03 1.78 -9.72
N GLY A 47 2.26 1.43 -10.10
CA GLY A 47 2.58 0.81 -11.38
C GLY A 47 1.83 -0.50 -11.58
N GLU A 48 1.93 -1.42 -10.60
CA GLU A 48 1.18 -2.68 -10.60
C GLU A 48 -0.34 -2.43 -10.68
N LEU A 49 -0.83 -1.45 -9.90
CA LEU A 49 -2.25 -1.07 -9.93
C LEU A 49 -2.73 -0.49 -11.26
N SER A 50 -1.84 0.11 -12.05
CA SER A 50 -2.20 0.69 -13.34
C SER A 50 -2.16 -0.33 -14.46
N GLU A 51 -1.41 -1.42 -14.32
CA GLU A 51 -1.21 -2.41 -15.38
C GLU A 51 -2.28 -3.51 -15.41
N ASN A 52 -2.88 -3.89 -14.28
CA ASN A 52 -3.82 -5.03 -14.24
C ASN A 52 -5.01 -4.87 -13.29
N MET A 53 -6.13 -4.34 -13.80
CA MET A 53 -7.35 -4.12 -13.01
C MET A 53 -7.88 -5.35 -12.23
N GLU A 54 -7.74 -6.57 -12.78
CA GLU A 54 -8.16 -7.80 -12.10
C GLU A 54 -7.19 -8.21 -10.98
N LEU A 55 -5.88 -8.04 -11.18
CA LEU A 55 -4.86 -8.34 -10.18
C LEU A 55 -4.86 -7.32 -9.04
N ASN A 56 -5.38 -6.11 -9.28
CA ASN A 56 -5.45 -5.04 -8.29
C ASN A 56 -6.20 -5.42 -7.03
N GLN A 57 -7.34 -6.11 -7.15
CA GLN A 57 -8.14 -6.44 -5.97
C GLN A 57 -7.44 -7.48 -5.09
N GLU A 58 -6.84 -8.49 -5.68
CA GLU A 58 -6.07 -9.50 -4.95
C GLU A 58 -4.81 -8.87 -4.32
N PHE A 59 -4.11 -8.05 -5.09
CA PHE A 59 -2.94 -7.31 -4.62
C PHE A 59 -3.25 -6.37 -3.46
N LEU A 60 -4.31 -5.57 -3.55
CA LEU A 60 -4.74 -4.67 -2.47
C LEU A 60 -5.17 -5.45 -1.22
N LYS A 61 -5.77 -6.64 -1.39
CA LYS A 61 -6.12 -7.52 -0.28
C LYS A 61 -4.88 -8.08 0.43
N VAL A 62 -3.86 -8.50 -0.33
CA VAL A 62 -2.55 -8.91 0.21
C VAL A 62 -1.86 -7.74 0.91
N LEU A 63 -1.88 -6.55 0.30
CA LEU A 63 -1.29 -5.33 0.85
C LEU A 63 -1.95 -4.92 2.18
N SER A 64 -3.28 -4.92 2.25
CA SER A 64 -4.03 -4.66 3.48
C SER A 64 -3.71 -5.70 4.56
N GLY A 65 -3.66 -7.00 4.19
CA GLY A 65 -3.27 -8.08 5.10
C GLY A 65 -1.86 -7.92 5.66
N ALA A 66 -0.90 -7.59 4.80
CA ALA A 66 0.49 -7.35 5.16
C ALA A 66 0.64 -6.14 6.10
N LEU A 67 -0.04 -5.04 5.80
CA LEU A 67 -0.06 -3.84 6.64
C LEU A 67 -0.69 -4.10 8.02
N ARG A 68 -1.76 -4.89 8.08
CA ARG A 68 -2.42 -5.27 9.34
C ARG A 68 -1.54 -6.16 10.21
N LYS A 69 -0.70 -7.01 9.58
CA LYS A 69 0.24 -7.91 10.26
C LYS A 69 1.48 -7.16 10.75
N ASN A 70 2.14 -6.43 9.86
CA ASN A 70 3.30 -5.60 10.19
C ASN A 70 3.53 -4.54 9.10
N SER A 71 3.16 -3.30 9.38
CA SER A 71 3.31 -2.19 8.45
C SER A 71 4.76 -1.88 8.07
N SER A 72 5.75 -2.28 8.87
CA SER A 72 7.18 -2.08 8.58
C SER A 72 7.82 -3.24 7.82
N LYS A 73 7.12 -4.36 7.61
CA LYS A 73 7.65 -5.54 6.89
C LYS A 73 6.70 -6.03 5.80
N VAL A 74 6.09 -5.08 5.10
CA VAL A 74 5.09 -5.33 4.05
C VAL A 74 5.72 -6.06 2.87
N LEU A 75 6.94 -5.69 2.46
CA LEU A 75 7.65 -6.25 1.32
C LEU A 75 7.76 -7.78 1.38
N GLY A 76 7.92 -8.37 2.57
CA GLY A 76 8.04 -9.83 2.73
C GLY A 76 6.78 -10.60 2.34
N ASP A 77 5.60 -10.00 2.52
CA ASP A 77 4.29 -10.59 2.17
C ASP A 77 3.84 -10.20 0.74
N MET A 78 4.58 -9.32 0.06
CA MET A 78 4.26 -8.91 -1.33
C MET A 78 4.53 -10.04 -2.35
N PRO A 79 3.81 -10.04 -3.49
CA PRO A 79 4.08 -10.95 -4.59
C PRO A 79 5.50 -10.75 -5.15
N ASN A 80 6.07 -11.81 -5.73
CA ASN A 80 7.45 -11.82 -6.22
C ASN A 80 7.72 -10.73 -7.25
N ARG A 81 6.73 -10.39 -8.09
CA ARG A 81 6.83 -9.31 -9.08
C ARG A 81 7.14 -7.96 -8.44
N ILE A 82 6.43 -7.61 -7.36
CA ILE A 82 6.65 -6.36 -6.62
C ILE A 82 8.01 -6.36 -5.92
N LYS A 83 8.43 -7.51 -5.38
CA LYS A 83 9.76 -7.68 -4.79
C LYS A 83 10.87 -7.47 -5.81
N ASP A 84 10.69 -8.03 -7.01
CA ASP A 84 11.62 -7.88 -8.13
C ASP A 84 11.70 -6.42 -8.58
N CYS A 85 10.56 -5.76 -8.82
CA CYS A 85 10.54 -4.34 -9.20
C CYS A 85 11.07 -3.40 -8.10
N GLN A 86 10.85 -3.72 -6.83
CA GLN A 86 11.49 -3.03 -5.70
C GLN A 86 13.01 -3.20 -5.74
N PHE A 87 13.47 -4.43 -5.99
CA PHE A 87 14.89 -4.74 -6.07
C PHE A 87 15.55 -4.05 -7.26
N GLU A 88 14.95 -4.11 -8.46
CA GLU A 88 15.38 -3.40 -9.67
C GLU A 88 15.53 -1.90 -9.41
N ARG A 89 14.53 -1.28 -8.75
CA ARG A 89 14.58 0.12 -8.37
C ARG A 89 15.68 0.43 -7.35
N ASP A 90 15.88 -0.42 -6.35
CA ASP A 90 16.89 -0.23 -5.30
C ASP A 90 18.32 -0.30 -5.89
N ILE A 91 18.53 -1.14 -6.90
CA ILE A 91 19.80 -1.24 -7.63
C ILE A 91 19.93 -0.28 -8.82
N GLY A 92 18.90 0.55 -9.08
CA GLY A 92 18.91 1.59 -10.11
C GLY A 92 18.87 1.07 -11.56
N LEU A 93 18.31 -0.12 -11.79
CA LEU A 93 18.01 -0.66 -13.11
C LEU A 93 16.65 -0.15 -13.63
#